data_AF-A0AAX3JLT5-F1
#
_entry.id   AF-A0AAX3JLT5-F1
#
_cell.length_a   1.000
_cell.length_b   1.000
_cell.length_c   1.000
_cell.angle_alpha   90.00
_cell.angle_beta   90.00
_cell.angle_gamma   90.00
#
_symmetry.space_group_name_H-M   'P 1'
#
loop_
_entity.id
_entity.type
_entity.pdbx_description
1 polymer ?
#
loop_
_entity_poly.entity_id
_entity_poly.type
_entity_poly.pdbx_seq_one_letter_code
_entity_poly.pdbx_strand_id
1 'polypeptide(L)'
;MFNKSIFILCLVIFSILIITNINASSKFFYAEQWYVIFNEQIKRKPDNYKRNIFFLKNALKYPFGNPNYSLSKIETREEWNKYKLLFKMHVNLLLVKQHLYLGDLFDTRHAYFYKTPKKNGILENLNKAINLYKIAADYYTEALKHHNQLHKYKFTKIQSNGITNWEDEYYRIEMKELNYYNIIEKELIRIEKTKEFFKNKPNYY
;
A
#
# COMPACT_ATOMS: atom_id res chain seq x y z
N MET A 1 -16.29 52.38 -30.41
CA MET A 1 -15.17 51.57 -30.94
C MET A 1 -14.46 50.93 -29.76
N PHE A 2 -14.73 49.65 -29.49
CA PHE A 2 -13.97 48.90 -28.47
C PHE A 2 -12.49 48.91 -28.87
N ASN A 3 -11.63 49.45 -28.00
CA ASN A 3 -10.21 49.59 -28.28
C ASN A 3 -9.62 48.19 -28.52
N LYS A 4 -9.27 47.91 -29.78
CA LYS A 4 -8.71 46.62 -30.24
C LYS A 4 -7.53 46.17 -29.37
N SER A 5 -6.77 47.14 -28.84
CA SER A 5 -5.67 46.94 -27.90
C SER A 5 -6.09 46.36 -26.54
N ILE A 6 -7.26 46.76 -26.01
CA ILE A 6 -7.80 46.23 -24.75
C ILE A 6 -8.23 44.77 -24.94
N PHE A 7 -8.86 44.46 -26.08
CA PHE A 7 -9.27 43.09 -26.39
C PHE A 7 -8.06 42.15 -26.53
N ILE A 8 -7.00 42.60 -27.21
CA ILE A 8 -5.75 41.83 -27.34
C ILE A 8 -5.09 41.62 -25.98
N LEU A 9 -5.07 42.66 -25.12
CA LEU A 9 -4.50 42.56 -23.77
C LEU A 9 -5.27 41.55 -22.90
N CYS A 10 -6.60 41.55 -22.96
CA CYS A 10 -7.42 40.56 -22.25
C CYS A 10 -7.17 39.13 -22.75
N LEU A 11 -6.96 38.94 -24.05
CA LEU A 11 -6.66 37.64 -24.65
C LEU A 11 -5.29 37.10 -24.19
N VAL A 12 -4.29 37.98 -24.10
CA VAL A 12 -2.95 37.64 -23.58
C VAL A 12 -3.03 37.26 -22.09
N ILE A 13 -3.74 38.04 -21.28
CA ILE A 13 -3.93 37.73 -19.85
C ILE A 13 -4.67 36.38 -19.67
N PHE A 14 -5.71 36.13 -20.48
CA PHE A 14 -6.44 34.87 -20.45
C PHE A 14 -5.55 33.68 -20.84
N SER A 15 -4.69 33.83 -21.85
CA SER A 15 -3.73 32.79 -22.23
C SER A 15 -2.67 32.50 -21.14
N ILE A 16 -2.24 33.52 -20.40
CA ILE A 16 -1.29 33.35 -19.28
C ILE A 16 -1.95 32.60 -18.13
N LEU A 17 -3.22 32.90 -17.82
CA LEU A 17 -3.98 32.21 -16.77
C LEU A 17 -4.21 30.72 -17.06
N ILE A 18 -4.33 30.33 -18.33
CA ILE A 18 -4.45 28.91 -18.73
C ILE A 18 -3.13 28.16 -18.48
N ILE A 19 -1.99 28.80 -18.66
CA ILE A 19 -0.66 28.16 -18.50
C ILE A 19 -0.31 27.98 -17.01
N THR A 20 -0.72 28.89 -16.13
CA THR A 20 -0.37 28.81 -14.70
C THR A 20 -1.05 27.66 -13.95
N ASN A 21 -2.16 27.11 -14.47
CA ASN A 21 -2.90 26.03 -13.81
C ASN A 21 -2.41 24.61 -14.13
N ILE A 22 -1.45 24.44 -15.04
CA ILE A 22 -1.02 23.12 -15.51
C ILE A 22 0.07 22.50 -14.60
N ASN A 23 0.77 23.32 -13.80
CA ASN A 23 1.92 22.88 -13.01
C ASN A 23 1.69 22.89 -11.49
N ALA A 24 0.44 22.86 -11.03
CA ALA A 24 0.15 22.60 -9.62
C ALA A 24 0.37 21.11 -9.30
N SER A 25 1.63 20.65 -9.31
CA SER A 25 1.99 19.43 -8.59
C SER A 25 1.82 19.73 -7.11
N SER A 26 0.68 19.36 -6.54
CA SER A 26 0.45 19.47 -5.10
C SER A 26 1.51 18.63 -4.39
N LYS A 27 2.52 19.28 -3.81
CA LYS A 27 3.52 18.59 -3.00
C LYS A 27 2.80 18.02 -1.78
N PHE A 28 2.85 16.70 -1.61
CA PHE A 28 2.25 16.04 -0.45
C PHE A 28 3.17 16.21 0.74
N PHE A 29 2.62 16.71 1.84
CA PHE A 29 3.36 17.00 3.07
C PHE A 29 3.00 16.04 4.20
N TYR A 30 1.82 15.42 4.14
CA TYR A 30 1.28 14.64 5.24
C TYR A 30 0.96 13.19 4.86
N ALA A 31 1.11 12.30 5.83
CA ALA A 31 0.81 10.87 5.71
C ALA A 31 -0.60 10.61 5.13
N GLU A 32 -1.58 11.37 5.62
CA GLU A 32 -2.99 11.26 5.24
C GLU A 32 -3.21 11.58 3.76
N GLN A 33 -2.50 12.57 3.22
CA GLN A 33 -2.61 12.94 1.79
C GLN A 33 -2.11 11.80 0.88
N TRP A 34 -0.98 11.19 1.25
CA TRP A 34 -0.45 10.04 0.52
C TRP A 34 -1.41 8.85 0.56
N TYR A 35 -2.05 8.61 1.71
CA TYR A 35 -3.04 7.54 1.86
C TYR A 35 -4.33 7.80 1.07
N VAL A 36 -4.89 9.01 1.13
CA VAL A 36 -6.13 9.36 0.42
C VAL A 36 -5.96 9.12 -1.08
N ILE A 37 -4.85 9.56 -1.65
CA ILE A 37 -4.56 9.37 -3.08
C ILE A 37 -4.41 7.90 -3.43
N PHE A 38 -3.73 7.12 -2.59
CA PHE A 38 -3.70 5.68 -2.75
C PHE A 38 -5.12 5.10 -2.75
N ASN A 39 -5.95 5.48 -1.79
CA ASN A 39 -7.28 4.92 -1.59
C ASN A 39 -8.24 5.28 -2.75
N GLU A 40 -8.19 6.51 -3.25
CA GLU A 40 -8.97 6.96 -4.40
C GLU A 40 -8.54 6.28 -5.70
N GLN A 41 -7.24 6.03 -5.85
CA GLN A 41 -6.67 5.53 -7.10
C GLN A 41 -6.35 4.05 -7.07
N ILE A 42 -6.80 3.34 -6.02
CA ILE A 42 -6.50 1.93 -5.84
C ILE A 42 -7.09 1.12 -7.00
N LYS A 43 -6.19 0.63 -7.86
CA LYS A 43 -6.55 -0.30 -8.93
C LYS A 43 -5.98 -1.66 -8.58
N ARG A 44 -6.85 -2.66 -8.46
CA ARG A 44 -6.48 -4.07 -8.29
C ARG A 44 -6.05 -4.66 -9.64
N LYS A 45 -5.03 -4.08 -10.25
CA LYS A 45 -4.43 -4.54 -11.50
C LYS A 45 -2.92 -4.68 -11.31
N PRO A 46 -2.28 -5.72 -11.88
CA PRO A 46 -0.84 -5.98 -11.77
C PRO A 46 0.05 -4.75 -11.95
N ASP A 47 -0.25 -3.93 -12.97
CA ASP A 47 0.54 -2.73 -13.32
C ASP A 47 0.58 -1.68 -12.21
N ASN A 48 -0.36 -1.72 -11.25
CA ASN A 48 -0.50 -0.71 -10.21
C ASN A 48 0.12 -1.13 -8.87
N TYR A 49 0.54 -2.39 -8.65
CA TYR A 49 1.03 -2.82 -7.34
C TYR A 49 2.27 -2.04 -6.88
N LYS A 50 3.23 -1.80 -7.78
CA LYS A 50 4.43 -0.99 -7.46
C LYS A 50 4.07 0.45 -7.12
N ARG A 51 3.11 1.03 -7.86
CA ARG A 51 2.60 2.38 -7.62
C ARG A 51 1.92 2.46 -6.25
N ASN A 52 1.06 1.50 -5.94
CA ASN A 52 0.38 1.39 -4.65
C ASN A 52 1.39 1.30 -3.50
N ILE A 53 2.41 0.45 -3.63
CA ILE A 53 3.52 0.34 -2.66
C ILE A 53 4.22 1.69 -2.48
N PHE A 54 4.49 2.41 -3.57
CA PHE A 54 5.12 3.73 -3.50
C PHE A 54 4.29 4.72 -2.66
N PHE A 55 2.97 4.83 -2.89
CA PHE A 55 2.13 5.74 -2.11
C PHE A 55 2.06 5.32 -0.64
N LEU A 56 1.88 4.04 -0.35
CA LEU A 56 1.79 3.52 1.03
C LEU A 56 3.11 3.70 1.80
N LYS A 57 4.27 3.49 1.15
CA LYS A 57 5.57 3.75 1.78
C LYS A 57 5.76 5.22 2.12
N ASN A 58 5.31 6.13 1.25
CA ASN A 58 5.34 7.56 1.57
C ASN A 58 4.35 7.90 2.70
N ALA A 59 3.16 7.30 2.73
CA ALA A 59 2.22 7.47 3.84
C ALA A 59 2.82 7.09 5.21
N LEU A 60 3.71 6.08 5.29
CA LEU A 60 4.43 5.75 6.53
C LEU A 60 5.61 6.68 6.84
N LYS A 61 6.20 7.30 5.82
CA LYS A 61 7.42 8.13 5.95
C LYS A 61 7.13 9.55 6.39
N TYR A 62 6.04 10.14 5.88
CA TYR A 62 5.72 11.54 6.11
C TYR A 62 5.05 11.76 7.48
N PRO A 63 5.16 12.97 8.06
CA PRO A 63 4.48 13.28 9.31
C PRO A 63 2.97 13.30 9.13
N PHE A 64 2.24 13.16 10.24
CA PHE A 64 0.80 13.41 10.24
C PHE A 64 0.50 14.90 10.19
N GLY A 65 -0.64 15.25 9.59
CA GLY A 65 -1.14 16.61 9.58
C GLY A 65 -1.68 17.06 10.94
N ASN A 66 -2.26 18.27 10.96
CA ASN A 66 -3.10 18.69 12.07
C ASN A 66 -4.30 17.73 12.20
N PRO A 67 -4.72 17.33 13.43
CA PRO A 67 -5.90 16.48 13.64
C PRO A 67 -7.17 16.93 12.91
N ASN A 68 -7.33 18.22 12.61
CA ASN A 68 -8.47 18.72 11.82
C ASN A 68 -8.51 18.16 10.38
N TYR A 69 -7.40 17.60 9.89
CA TYR A 69 -7.28 16.98 8.56
C TYR A 69 -7.26 15.45 8.62
N SER A 70 -7.54 14.83 9.78
CA SER A 70 -7.63 13.38 9.87
C SER A 70 -8.84 12.82 9.14
N LEU A 71 -8.77 11.53 8.79
CA LEU A 71 -9.84 10.82 8.07
C LEU A 71 -11.04 10.45 8.96
N SER A 72 -11.06 10.98 10.16
CA SER A 72 -12.03 10.71 11.21
C SER A 72 -12.08 11.93 12.13
N LYS A 73 -13.18 12.14 12.85
CA LYS A 73 -13.23 13.21 13.85
C LYS A 73 -12.32 12.85 15.03
N ILE A 74 -11.50 13.81 15.46
CA ILE A 74 -10.56 13.67 16.58
C ILE A 74 -10.76 14.87 17.51
N GLU A 75 -11.18 14.60 18.73
CA GLU A 75 -11.51 15.61 19.75
C GLU A 75 -10.48 15.63 20.88
N THR A 76 -9.78 14.52 21.11
CA THR A 76 -8.83 14.38 22.22
C THR A 76 -7.43 13.96 21.77
N ARG A 77 -6.44 14.22 22.63
CA ARG A 77 -5.05 13.78 22.41
C ARG A 77 -4.92 12.26 22.38
N GLU A 78 -5.75 11.55 23.14
CA GLU A 78 -5.75 10.08 23.16
C GLU A 78 -6.29 9.51 21.86
N GLU A 79 -7.41 10.04 21.36
CA GLU A 79 -7.94 9.70 20.03
C GLU A 79 -6.90 9.96 18.95
N TRP A 80 -6.19 11.09 19.01
CA TRP A 80 -5.13 11.38 18.04
C TRP A 80 -4.00 10.36 18.06
N ASN A 81 -3.58 9.93 19.25
CA ASN A 81 -2.53 8.91 19.37
C ASN A 81 -3.01 7.54 18.89
N LYS A 82 -4.25 7.15 19.23
CA LYS A 82 -4.88 5.92 18.72
C LYS A 82 -4.99 5.96 17.20
N TYR A 83 -5.47 7.07 16.63
CA TYR A 83 -5.59 7.26 15.17
C TYR A 83 -4.28 7.02 14.44
N LYS A 84 -3.18 7.64 14.88
CA LYS A 84 -1.86 7.48 14.25
C LYS A 84 -1.39 6.02 14.28
N LEU A 85 -1.68 5.29 15.36
CA LEU A 85 -1.32 3.89 15.49
C LEU A 85 -2.18 3.00 14.60
N LEU A 86 -3.50 3.21 14.58
CA LEU A 86 -4.43 2.52 13.67
C LEU A 86 -4.03 2.76 12.21
N PHE A 87 -3.74 4.00 11.84
CA PHE A 87 -3.27 4.37 10.50
C PHE A 87 -2.02 3.58 10.13
N LYS A 88 -0.99 3.60 10.98
CA LYS A 88 0.27 2.89 10.69
C LYS A 88 0.07 1.39 10.61
N MET A 89 -0.72 0.81 11.51
CA MET A 89 -1.07 -0.61 11.46
C MET A 89 -1.76 -0.95 10.13
N HIS A 90 -2.81 -0.22 9.78
CA HIS A 90 -3.58 -0.41 8.55
C HIS A 90 -2.72 -0.27 7.28
N VAL A 91 -1.90 0.79 7.18
CA VAL A 91 -1.03 1.01 6.02
C VAL A 91 0.02 -0.09 5.89
N ASN A 92 0.56 -0.60 7.00
CA ASN A 92 1.42 -1.78 6.97
C ASN A 92 0.67 -3.02 6.46
N LEU A 93 -0.56 -3.29 6.92
CA LEU A 93 -1.38 -4.41 6.41
C LEU A 93 -1.70 -4.27 4.91
N LEU A 94 -1.90 -3.04 4.41
CA LEU A 94 -2.03 -2.79 2.99
C LEU A 94 -0.73 -3.10 2.23
N LEU A 95 0.43 -2.74 2.80
CA LEU A 95 1.74 -3.09 2.22
C LEU A 95 1.95 -4.60 2.17
N VAL A 96 1.52 -5.35 3.20
CA VAL A 96 1.50 -6.82 3.17
C VAL A 96 0.72 -7.30 1.95
N LYS A 97 -0.53 -6.85 1.80
CA LYS A 97 -1.39 -7.22 0.67
C LYS A 97 -0.75 -6.90 -0.69
N GLN A 98 -0.18 -5.70 -0.86
CA GLN A 98 0.44 -5.31 -2.13
C GLN A 98 1.69 -6.14 -2.47
N HIS A 99 2.53 -6.47 -1.49
CA HIS A 99 3.71 -7.30 -1.72
C HIS A 99 3.36 -8.76 -2.01
N LEU A 100 2.31 -9.29 -1.37
CA LEU A 100 1.75 -10.59 -1.71
C LEU A 100 1.25 -10.61 -3.16
N TYR A 101 0.46 -9.61 -3.57
CA TYR A 101 -0.02 -9.53 -4.96
C TYR A 101 1.11 -9.38 -5.97
N LEU A 102 2.13 -8.58 -5.67
CA LEU A 102 3.29 -8.44 -6.54
C LEU A 102 4.14 -9.72 -6.60
N GLY A 103 4.27 -10.43 -5.48
CA GLY A 103 4.97 -11.72 -5.41
C GLY A 103 4.27 -12.78 -6.25
N ASP A 104 2.94 -12.82 -6.20
CA ASP A 104 2.13 -13.79 -6.96
C ASP A 104 2.31 -13.66 -8.48
N LEU A 105 2.65 -12.47 -8.99
CA LEU A 105 2.98 -12.29 -10.42
C LEU A 105 4.24 -13.04 -10.87
N PHE A 106 5.18 -13.27 -9.95
CA PHE A 106 6.40 -14.05 -10.19
C PHE A 106 6.27 -15.50 -9.73
N ASP A 107 5.22 -15.79 -8.98
CA ASP A 107 4.92 -17.13 -8.49
C ASP A 107 4.33 -17.96 -9.62
N THR A 108 5.20 -18.67 -10.33
CA THR A 108 4.81 -19.47 -11.51
C THR A 108 4.07 -20.74 -11.10
N ARG A 109 2.94 -20.62 -10.37
CA ARG A 109 2.11 -21.73 -9.86
C ARG A 109 1.71 -22.70 -10.96
N HIS A 110 1.58 -22.20 -12.18
CA HIS A 110 1.17 -22.96 -13.38
C HIS A 110 2.31 -23.09 -14.40
N ALA A 111 3.58 -23.00 -13.97
CA ALA A 111 4.75 -23.14 -14.85
C ALA A 111 4.68 -24.39 -15.76
N TYR A 112 4.00 -25.44 -15.29
CA TYR A 112 3.81 -26.69 -16.02
C TYR A 112 2.91 -26.58 -17.28
N PHE A 113 2.10 -25.52 -17.41
CA PHE A 113 1.04 -25.44 -18.44
C PHE A 113 1.32 -24.46 -19.59
N TYR A 114 2.29 -23.56 -19.46
CA TYR A 114 2.64 -22.59 -20.50
C TYR A 114 4.00 -22.95 -21.10
N LYS A 115 4.30 -22.55 -22.36
CA LYS A 115 5.65 -22.65 -22.96
C LYS A 115 6.67 -22.10 -21.97
N THR A 116 7.32 -23.00 -21.23
CA THR A 116 7.94 -22.63 -19.97
C THR A 116 9.20 -21.82 -20.23
N PRO A 117 9.44 -20.70 -19.53
CA PRO A 117 10.78 -20.12 -19.51
C PRO A 117 11.77 -21.23 -19.10
N LYS A 118 12.98 -21.23 -19.70
CA LYS A 118 14.04 -22.18 -19.33
C LYS A 118 14.18 -22.24 -17.81
N LYS A 119 14.47 -23.41 -17.24
CA LYS A 119 14.63 -23.68 -15.78
C LYS A 119 15.16 -22.49 -14.97
N ASN A 120 16.23 -21.84 -15.44
CA ASN A 120 16.84 -20.70 -14.78
C ASN A 120 15.88 -19.50 -14.59
N GLY A 121 15.05 -19.19 -15.58
CA GLY A 121 14.06 -18.11 -15.49
C GLY A 121 12.92 -18.42 -14.51
N ILE A 122 12.53 -19.69 -14.38
CA ILE A 122 11.58 -20.12 -13.34
C ILE A 122 12.18 -19.89 -11.96
N LEU A 123 13.40 -20.37 -11.73
CA LEU A 123 14.09 -20.21 -10.46
C LEU A 123 14.31 -18.74 -10.10
N GLU A 124 14.63 -17.89 -11.09
CA GLU A 124 14.75 -16.44 -10.90
C GLU A 124 13.43 -15.81 -10.46
N ASN A 125 12.31 -16.15 -11.13
CA ASN A 125 10.99 -15.65 -10.76
C ASN A 125 10.56 -16.12 -9.37
N LEU A 126 10.77 -17.39 -9.03
CA LEU A 126 10.48 -17.92 -7.70
C LEU A 126 11.31 -17.21 -6.61
N ASN A 127 12.57 -16.87 -6.88
CA ASN A 127 13.39 -16.09 -5.95
C ASN A 127 12.86 -14.64 -5.78
N LYS A 128 12.36 -14.01 -6.85
CA LYS A 128 11.69 -12.70 -6.76
C LYS A 128 10.44 -12.77 -5.88
N ALA A 129 9.61 -13.81 -6.08
CA ALA A 129 8.42 -14.03 -5.25
C ALA A 129 8.79 -14.21 -3.76
N ILE A 130 9.79 -15.04 -3.44
CA ILE A 130 10.29 -15.22 -2.06
C ILE A 130 10.68 -13.89 -1.42
N ASN A 131 11.45 -13.06 -2.13
CA ASN A 131 11.90 -11.78 -1.59
C ASN A 131 10.70 -10.87 -1.29
N LEU A 132 9.70 -10.83 -2.16
CA LEU A 132 8.49 -10.04 -1.95
C LEU A 132 7.65 -10.56 -0.77
N TYR A 133 7.53 -11.87 -0.60
CA TYR A 133 6.84 -12.47 0.54
C TYR A 133 7.55 -12.22 1.86
N LYS A 134 8.90 -12.23 1.88
CA LYS A 134 9.68 -11.83 3.06
C LYS A 134 9.46 -10.37 3.42
N ILE A 135 9.47 -9.47 2.43
CA ILE A 135 9.14 -8.05 2.67
C ILE A 135 7.70 -7.91 3.22
N ALA A 136 6.76 -8.71 2.73
CA ALA A 136 5.40 -8.75 3.28
C ALA A 136 5.40 -9.17 4.76
N ALA A 137 6.21 -10.16 5.15
CA ALA A 137 6.35 -10.56 6.55
C ALA A 137 6.95 -9.45 7.43
N ASP A 138 7.92 -8.70 6.92
CA ASP A 138 8.50 -7.55 7.61
C ASP A 138 7.44 -6.48 7.88
N TYR A 139 6.62 -6.14 6.88
CA TYR A 139 5.52 -5.19 7.07
C TYR A 139 4.45 -5.71 8.03
N TYR A 140 4.18 -7.02 8.04
CA TYR A 140 3.26 -7.59 9.03
C TYR A 140 3.83 -7.48 10.45
N THR A 141 5.14 -7.66 10.61
CA THR A 141 5.84 -7.44 11.88
C THR A 141 5.66 -6.00 12.37
N GLU A 142 5.79 -5.01 11.49
CA GLU A 142 5.54 -3.60 11.82
C GLU A 142 4.06 -3.34 12.18
N ALA A 143 3.11 -3.97 11.49
CA ALA A 143 1.70 -3.89 11.85
C ALA A 143 1.46 -4.40 13.27
N LEU A 144 2.05 -5.54 13.65
CA LEU A 144 1.94 -6.11 14.98
C LEU A 144 2.58 -5.23 16.07
N LYS A 145 3.66 -4.51 15.77
CA LYS A 145 4.23 -3.51 16.70
C LYS A 145 3.22 -2.42 17.03
N HIS A 146 2.54 -1.88 16.03
CA HIS A 146 1.51 -0.86 16.23
C HIS A 146 0.26 -1.42 16.91
N HIS A 147 -0.16 -2.64 16.55
CA HIS A 147 -1.22 -3.37 17.25
C HIS A 147 -0.94 -3.49 18.75
N ASN A 148 0.27 -3.90 19.14
CA ASN A 148 0.64 -4.02 20.55
C ASN A 148 0.58 -2.68 21.29
N GLN A 149 0.97 -1.58 20.63
CA GLN A 149 0.87 -0.23 21.18
C GLN A 149 -0.59 0.24 21.32
N LEU A 150 -1.50 -0.24 20.47
CA LEU A 150 -2.93 0.10 20.52
C LEU A 150 -3.63 -0.42 21.77
N HIS A 151 -3.09 -1.44 22.44
CA HIS A 151 -3.67 -1.98 23.67
C HIS A 151 -3.89 -0.90 24.75
N LYS A 152 -3.00 0.10 24.82
CA LYS A 152 -3.13 1.25 25.73
C LYS A 152 -4.40 2.06 25.49
N TYR A 153 -4.90 2.09 24.26
CA TYR A 153 -6.04 2.89 23.81
C TYR A 153 -7.29 2.06 23.52
N LYS A 154 -7.36 0.81 24.02
CA LYS A 154 -8.47 -0.12 23.74
C LYS A 154 -9.86 0.41 24.15
N PHE A 155 -9.91 1.28 25.16
CA PHE A 155 -11.16 1.90 25.63
C PHE A 155 -11.41 3.30 25.03
N THR A 156 -10.41 3.90 24.37
CA THR A 156 -10.56 5.17 23.69
C THR A 156 -11.38 4.95 22.42
N LYS A 157 -12.54 5.60 22.31
CA LYS A 157 -13.39 5.51 21.10
C LYS A 157 -13.05 6.65 20.16
N ILE A 158 -12.88 6.33 18.88
CA ILE A 158 -12.84 7.31 17.81
C ILE A 158 -14.19 7.25 17.09
N GLN A 159 -14.77 8.40 16.72
CA GLN A 159 -15.99 8.39 15.89
C GLN A 159 -15.66 7.79 14.53
N SER A 160 -16.11 6.56 14.25
CA SER A 160 -15.57 5.70 13.18
C SER A 160 -15.84 6.16 11.73
N ASN A 161 -16.35 7.37 11.51
CA ASN A 161 -16.66 7.88 10.18
C ASN A 161 -15.36 7.98 9.36
N GLY A 162 -15.11 7.02 8.47
CA GLY A 162 -13.97 6.99 7.54
C GLY A 162 -12.84 6.00 7.85
N ILE A 163 -12.84 5.36 9.04
CA ILE A 163 -11.76 4.43 9.45
C ILE A 163 -12.26 3.12 10.09
N THR A 164 -13.56 2.79 9.99
CA THR A 164 -14.17 1.59 10.62
C THR A 164 -13.40 0.30 10.32
N ASN A 165 -12.90 0.15 9.09
CA ASN A 165 -12.12 -1.01 8.68
C ASN A 165 -10.77 -1.15 9.41
N TRP A 166 -10.18 -0.04 9.91
CA TRP A 166 -8.91 -0.11 10.64
C TRP A 166 -9.11 -0.66 12.05
N GLU A 167 -10.22 -0.31 12.70
CA GLU A 167 -10.60 -0.90 13.99
C GLU A 167 -10.99 -2.37 13.84
N ASP A 168 -11.71 -2.73 12.78
CA ASP A 168 -11.98 -4.14 12.45
C ASP A 168 -10.68 -4.95 12.27
N GLU A 169 -9.72 -4.43 11.52
CA GLU A 169 -8.41 -5.08 11.35
C GLU A 169 -7.67 -5.25 12.68
N TYR A 170 -7.76 -4.28 13.60
CA TYR A 170 -7.22 -4.41 14.96
C TYR A 170 -7.86 -5.60 15.69
N TYR A 171 -9.20 -5.66 15.73
CA TYR A 171 -9.92 -6.74 16.41
C TYR A 171 -9.63 -8.11 15.80
N ARG A 172 -9.54 -8.20 14.47
CA ARG A 172 -9.24 -9.46 13.77
C ARG A 172 -7.83 -9.96 14.04
N ILE A 173 -6.86 -9.07 14.25
CA ILE A 173 -5.52 -9.46 14.70
C ILE A 173 -5.58 -9.99 16.14
N GLU A 174 -6.27 -9.28 17.05
CA GLU A 174 -6.43 -9.67 18.45
C GLU A 174 -7.08 -11.07 18.57
N MET A 175 -8.12 -11.33 17.78
CA MET A 175 -8.82 -12.62 17.71
C MET A 175 -8.06 -13.70 16.91
N LYS A 176 -6.88 -13.37 16.36
CA LYS A 176 -6.06 -14.24 15.48
C LYS A 176 -6.76 -14.69 14.19
N GLU A 177 -7.85 -14.03 13.81
CA GLU A 177 -8.56 -14.24 12.54
C GLU A 177 -7.79 -13.67 11.35
N LEU A 178 -6.98 -12.63 11.60
CA LEU A 178 -6.06 -12.06 10.63
C LEU A 178 -4.62 -12.40 11.04
N ASN A 179 -4.08 -13.49 10.48
CA ASN A 179 -2.68 -13.88 10.68
C ASN A 179 -1.97 -14.08 9.33
N TYR A 180 -1.22 -13.06 8.91
CA TYR A 180 -0.47 -13.10 7.67
C TYR A 180 0.78 -13.97 7.71
N TYR A 181 1.40 -14.22 8.88
CA TYR A 181 2.55 -15.14 8.95
C TYR A 181 2.17 -16.54 8.48
N ASN A 182 1.01 -17.05 8.93
CA ASN A 182 0.54 -18.38 8.51
C ASN A 182 0.32 -18.46 7.00
N ILE A 183 -0.15 -17.39 6.37
CA ILE A 183 -0.37 -17.32 4.92
C ILE A 183 0.98 -17.28 4.19
N ILE A 184 1.89 -16.40 4.62
CA ILE A 184 3.21 -16.21 4.01
C ILE A 184 4.07 -17.47 4.15
N GLU A 185 4.09 -18.10 5.32
CA GLU A 185 4.86 -19.30 5.59
C GLU A 185 4.44 -20.46 4.68
N LYS A 186 3.13 -20.68 4.53
CA LYS A 186 2.59 -21.69 3.61
C LYS A 186 3.05 -21.45 2.17
N GLU A 187 3.05 -20.20 1.72
CA GLU A 187 3.50 -19.86 0.37
C GLU A 187 5.01 -20.05 0.18
N LEU A 188 5.82 -19.66 1.18
CA LEU A 188 7.27 -19.88 1.14
C LEU A 188 7.63 -21.37 1.09
N ILE A 189 6.97 -22.21 1.91
CA ILE A 189 7.18 -23.67 1.91
C ILE A 189 6.84 -24.26 0.53
N ARG A 190 5.72 -23.84 -0.06
CA ARG A 190 5.32 -24.31 -1.40
C ARG A 190 6.32 -23.90 -2.48
N ILE A 191 6.80 -22.65 -2.46
CA ILE A 191 7.80 -22.19 -3.43
C ILE A 191 9.10 -22.99 -3.30
N GLU A 192 9.58 -23.25 -2.08
CA GLU A 192 10.81 -24.02 -1.90
C GLU A 192 10.68 -25.45 -2.43
N LYS A 193 9.54 -26.12 -2.21
CA LYS A 193 9.24 -27.43 -2.85
C LYS A 193 9.26 -27.35 -4.38
N THR A 194 8.72 -26.27 -4.94
CA THR A 194 8.72 -26.04 -6.39
C THR A 194 10.14 -25.83 -6.92
N LYS A 195 10.97 -25.06 -6.21
CA LYS A 195 12.38 -24.84 -6.56
C LYS A 195 13.17 -26.15 -6.51
N GLU A 196 12.97 -26.96 -5.48
CA GLU A 196 13.62 -28.26 -5.34
C GLU A 196 13.28 -29.19 -6.52
N PHE A 197 12.00 -29.25 -6.90
CA PHE A 197 11.56 -30.01 -8.07
C PHE A 197 12.33 -29.60 -9.34
N PHE A 198 12.42 -28.30 -9.64
CA PHE A 198 13.14 -27.83 -10.82
C PHE A 198 14.65 -27.98 -10.72
N LYS A 199 15.24 -27.89 -9.51
CA LYS A 199 16.66 -28.14 -9.30
C LYS A 199 17.03 -29.59 -9.62
N ASN A 200 16.23 -30.54 -9.14
CA ASN A 200 16.50 -31.97 -9.24
C ASN A 200 16.11 -32.57 -10.60
N LYS A 201 15.29 -31.90 -11.40
CA LYS A 201 14.92 -32.33 -12.77
C LYS A 201 15.42 -31.33 -13.82
N PRO A 202 16.56 -31.58 -14.48
CA PRO A 202 17.18 -30.63 -15.40
C PRO A 202 16.38 -30.38 -16.68
N ASN A 203 15.54 -31.33 -17.10
CA ASN A 203 14.75 -31.24 -18.35
C ASN A 203 13.30 -31.64 -18.08
N TYR A 204 12.45 -30.68 -17.76
CA TYR A 204 11.01 -30.82 -17.99
C TYR A 204 10.73 -30.03 -19.27
N TYR A 205 10.56 -30.76 -20.37
CA TYR A 205 9.93 -30.28 -21.60
C TYR A 205 8.52 -30.84 -21.66
#